data_AF-A0A358U1V4-F1
#
_entry.id   AF-A0A358U1V4-F1
#
_cell.length_a   1.000
_cell.length_b   1.000
_cell.length_c   1.000
_cell.angle_alpha   90.00
_cell.angle_beta   90.00
_cell.angle_gamma   90.00
#
_symmetry.space_group_name_H-M   'P 1'
#
loop_
_entity.id
_entity.type
_entity.pdbx_description
1 polymer ?
#
loop_
_entity_poly.entity_id
_entity_poly.type
_entity_poly.pdbx_seq_one_letter_code
_entity_poly.pdbx_strand_id
1 'polypeptide(L)'
;MKILMQPIEMIAWFTQEGTPNPIHYKLTSVDAASIVVKVDRVVTRSEEKIAGNRMILFRCQSEMNGLLKPYELKYELNTCKWFLYKA
;
A
#
# COMPACT_ATOMS: atom_id res chain seq x y z
N MET A 1 -0.90 -13.80 -6.35
CA MET A 1 -0.55 -12.37 -6.37
C MET A 1 0.90 -12.27 -6.78
N LYS A 2 1.18 -11.47 -7.80
CA LYS A 2 2.55 -11.24 -8.29
C LYS A 2 3.25 -10.29 -7.33
N ILE A 3 4.52 -10.53 -7.04
CA ILE A 3 5.34 -9.57 -6.31
C ILE A 3 5.74 -8.46 -7.28
N LEU A 4 5.44 -7.21 -6.91
CA LEU A 4 5.67 -6.03 -7.74
C LEU A 4 6.74 -5.11 -7.15
N MET A 5 6.64 -4.78 -5.86
CA MET A 5 7.49 -3.76 -5.21
C MET A 5 7.49 -2.42 -5.96
N GLN A 6 6.34 -2.04 -6.52
CA GLN A 6 6.20 -0.83 -7.32
C GLN A 6 5.99 0.39 -6.40
N PRO A 7 6.80 1.46 -6.50
CA PRO A 7 6.55 2.71 -5.78
C PRO A 7 5.21 3.33 -6.17
N ILE A 8 4.49 3.90 -5.20
CA ILE A 8 3.17 4.51 -5.41
C ILE A 8 3.06 5.88 -4.74
N GLU A 9 2.22 6.75 -5.30
CA GLU A 9 1.77 7.95 -4.61
C GLU A 9 0.63 7.55 -3.65
N MET A 10 0.61 8.10 -2.43
CA MET A 10 -0.30 7.67 -1.35
C MET A 10 -0.98 8.85 -0.68
N ILE A 11 -2.28 8.70 -0.43
CA ILE A 11 -3.05 9.49 0.53
C ILE A 11 -3.31 8.59 1.74
N ALA A 12 -2.74 8.98 2.89
CA ALA A 12 -2.92 8.30 4.16
C ALA A 12 -3.12 9.35 5.27
N TRP A 13 -3.87 8.98 6.30
CA TRP A 13 -3.90 9.74 7.55
C TRP A 13 -3.09 9.00 8.61
N PHE A 14 -2.60 9.74 9.60
CA PHE A 14 -1.79 9.18 10.68
C PHE A 14 -2.53 9.36 12.00
N THR A 15 -2.45 8.36 12.87
CA THR A 15 -2.89 8.53 14.27
C THR A 15 -1.96 9.53 14.99
N GLN A 16 -2.35 10.02 16.17
CA GLN A 16 -1.48 10.88 16.97
C GLN A 16 -0.18 10.19 17.39
N GLU A 17 -0.20 8.86 17.51
CA GLU A 17 0.96 8.00 17.77
C GLU A 17 1.82 7.74 16.53
N GLY A 18 1.48 8.38 15.39
CA GLY A 18 2.25 8.29 14.15
C GLY A 18 1.98 7.03 13.33
N THR A 19 0.89 6.31 13.59
CA THR A 19 0.58 5.09 12.84
C THR A 19 -0.14 5.43 11.53
N PRO A 20 0.39 5.03 10.35
CA PRO A 20 -0.25 5.32 9.07
C PRO A 20 -1.47 4.46 8.79
N ASN A 21 -2.46 5.06 8.12
CA ASN A 21 -3.69 4.43 7.65
C ASN A 21 -3.95 4.83 6.19
N PRO A 22 -3.76 3.90 5.23
CA PRO A 22 -3.86 4.21 3.81
C PRO A 22 -5.32 4.39 3.36
N ILE A 23 -5.57 5.33 2.45
CA ILE A 23 -6.93 5.68 1.97
C ILE A 23 -7.02 5.59 0.45
N HIS A 24 -6.09 6.20 -0.28
CA HIS A 24 -6.01 6.08 -1.73
C HIS A 24 -4.56 5.96 -2.16
N TYR A 25 -4.31 5.19 -3.21
CA TYR A 25 -3.02 5.21 -3.87
C TYR A 25 -3.18 5.32 -5.37
N LYS A 26 -2.17 5.89 -6.02
CA LYS A 26 -2.12 6.03 -7.47
C LYS A 26 -1.02 5.14 -8.03
N LEU A 27 -1.41 4.33 -9.01
CA LEU A 27 -0.51 3.54 -9.85
C LEU A 27 -0.29 4.29 -11.15
N THR A 28 0.96 4.52 -11.49
CA THR A 28 1.35 5.04 -12.81
C THR A 28 1.88 3.87 -13.63
N SER A 29 1.24 3.58 -14.76
CA SER A 29 1.72 2.60 -15.73
C SER A 29 2.83 3.19 -16.61
N VAL A 30 3.56 2.33 -17.32
CA VAL A 30 4.59 2.70 -18.29
C VAL A 30 4.03 3.60 -19.40
N ASP A 31 2.77 3.39 -19.78
CA ASP A 31 2.08 4.16 -20.82
C ASP A 31 1.48 5.49 -20.29
N ALA A 32 1.94 5.97 -19.12
CA ALA A 32 1.46 7.17 -18.42
C ALA A 32 -0.03 7.17 -18.00
N ALA A 33 -0.77 6.10 -18.30
CA ALA A 33 -2.10 5.89 -17.72
C ALA A 33 -1.97 5.74 -16.20
N SER A 34 -2.69 6.59 -15.45
CA SER A 34 -2.72 6.53 -14.00
C SER A 34 -4.06 6.03 -13.49
N ILE A 35 -4.02 5.11 -12.53
CA ILE A 35 -5.21 4.54 -11.90
C ILE A 35 -5.15 4.90 -10.42
N VAL A 36 -6.21 5.54 -9.92
CA VAL A 36 -6.39 5.79 -8.50
C VAL A 36 -7.21 4.66 -7.90
N VAL A 37 -6.68 4.02 -6.87
CA VAL A 37 -7.33 2.94 -6.14
C VAL A 37 -7.67 3.45 -4.75
N LYS A 38 -8.95 3.34 -4.38
CA LYS A 38 -9.41 3.51 -3.00
C LYS A 38 -9.11 2.24 -2.20
N VAL A 39 -8.64 2.41 -0.98
CA VAL A 39 -8.50 1.34 0.01
C VAL A 39 -9.82 1.20 0.77
N ASP A 40 -10.57 0.13 0.53
CA ASP A 40 -11.86 -0.05 1.21
C ASP A 40 -11.67 -0.61 2.61
N ARG A 41 -10.76 -1.58 2.77
CA ARG A 41 -10.49 -2.20 4.07
C ARG A 41 -9.03 -2.58 4.22
N VAL A 42 -8.44 -2.20 5.36
CA VAL A 42 -7.21 -2.82 5.87
C VAL A 42 -7.60 -4.05 6.68
N VAL A 43 -7.21 -5.22 6.21
CA VAL A 43 -7.52 -6.52 6.84
C VAL A 43 -6.54 -6.80 7.96
N THR A 44 -5.24 -6.60 7.72
CA THR A 44 -4.19 -6.79 8.72
C THR A 44 -3.08 -5.77 8.56
N ARG A 45 -2.40 -5.48 9.67
CA ARG A 45 -1.17 -4.69 9.71
C ARG A 45 -0.11 -5.48 10.47
N SER A 46 1.09 -5.61 9.91
CA SER A 46 2.24 -6.21 10.57
C SER A 46 3.50 -5.41 10.29
N GLU A 47 4.51 -5.55 11.13
CA GLU A 47 5.82 -4.95 10.89
C GLU A 47 6.82 -6.04 10.46
N GLU A 48 7.64 -5.72 9.47
CA GLU A 48 8.73 -6.56 8.98
C GLU A 48 10.06 -5.81 9.16
N LYS A 49 11.12 -6.53 9.52
CA LYS A 49 12.48 -5.99 9.57
C LYS A 49 13.39 -6.86 8.72
N ILE A 50 13.87 -6.31 7.60
CA ILE A 50 14.77 -7.00 6.66
C ILE A 50 16.07 -6.22 6.58
N ALA A 51 17.19 -6.84 6.94
CA ALA A 51 18.52 -6.23 6.92
C ALA A 51 18.56 -4.82 7.59
N GLY A 52 17.83 -4.67 8.71
CA GLY A 52 17.74 -3.40 9.43
C GLY A 52 16.67 -2.43 8.93
N ASN A 53 16.11 -2.65 7.75
CA ASN A 53 15.04 -1.83 7.20
C ASN A 53 13.68 -2.26 7.76
N ARG A 54 13.01 -1.36 8.48
CA ARG A 54 11.69 -1.59 9.08
C ARG A 54 10.61 -1.13 8.11
N MET A 55 9.66 -2.01 7.84
CA MET A 55 8.52 -1.74 6.97
C MET A 55 7.23 -2.17 7.64
N ILE A 56 6.17 -1.40 7.44
CA ILE A 56 4.82 -1.82 7.80
C ILE A 56 4.19 -2.46 6.56
N LEU A 57 3.72 -3.70 6.70
CA LEU A 57 2.94 -4.42 5.71
C LEU A 57 1.46 -4.27 6.04
N PHE A 58 0.71 -3.75 5.07
CA PHE A 58 -0.75 -3.66 5.12
C PHE A 58 -1.34 -4.66 4.13
N ARG A 59 -2.15 -5.59 4.61
CA ARG A 59 -3.01 -6.40 3.74
C ARG A 59 -4.33 -5.69 3.59
N CYS A 60 -4.66 -5.33 2.36
CA CYS A 60 -5.84 -4.55 2.03
C CYS A 60 -6.76 -5.36 1.11
N GLN A 61 -8.02 -4.92 1.06
CA GLN A 61 -9.01 -5.38 0.11
C GLN A 61 -9.79 -4.19 -0.40
N SER A 62 -10.05 -4.18 -1.71
CA SER A 62 -10.94 -3.21 -2.35
C SER A 62 -11.81 -3.87 -3.40
N GLU A 63 -12.98 -3.31 -3.63
CA GLU A 63 -13.85 -3.70 -4.73
C GLU A 63 -13.40 -3.02 -6.02
N MET A 64 -13.09 -3.82 -7.04
CA MET A 64 -12.76 -3.33 -8.37
C MET A 64 -13.61 -4.09 -9.39
N ASN A 65 -14.46 -3.35 -10.12
CA ASN A 65 -15.40 -3.93 -11.09
C ASN A 65 -16.28 -5.04 -10.50
N GLY A 66 -16.82 -4.85 -9.29
CA GLY A 66 -17.69 -5.82 -8.63
C GLY A 66 -16.97 -7.01 -8.00
N LEU A 67 -15.63 -7.05 -8.05
CA LEU A 67 -14.82 -8.12 -7.49
C LEU A 67 -13.95 -7.60 -6.36
N LEU A 68 -14.02 -8.27 -5.20
CA LEU A 68 -13.12 -8.00 -4.09
C LEU A 68 -11.70 -8.46 -4.45
N LYS A 69 -10.76 -7.53 -4.53
CA LYS A 69 -9.35 -7.79 -4.85
C LYS A 69 -8.50 -7.56 -3.60
N PRO A 70 -7.84 -8.61 -3.06
CA PRO A 70 -6.81 -8.41 -2.05
C PRO A 70 -5.56 -7.81 -2.70
N TYR A 71 -4.80 -7.02 -1.94
CA TYR A 71 -3.46 -6.53 -2.29
C TYR A 71 -2.66 -6.20 -1.03
N GLU A 72 -1.34 -6.14 -1.16
CA GLU A 72 -0.44 -5.80 -0.07
C GLU A 72 0.28 -4.48 -0.35
N LEU A 73 0.23 -3.55 0.60
CA LEU A 73 0.99 -2.30 0.58
C LEU A 73 2.12 -2.36 1.59
N LYS A 74 3.27 -1.77 1.25
CA LYS A 74 4.39 -1.58 2.18
C LYS A 74 4.64 -0.10 2.42
N TYR A 75 4.86 0.25 3.67
CA TYR A 75 5.35 1.57 4.09
C TYR A 75 6.72 1.42 4.73
N GLU A 76 7.74 2.00 4.11
CA GLU A 76 9.10 1.97 4.62
C GLU A 76 9.30 3.11 5.64
N LEU A 77 9.60 2.75 6.89
CA LEU A 77 9.65 3.71 8.01
C LEU A 77 10.80 4.72 7.87
N ASN A 78 11.92 4.30 7.29
CA ASN A 78 13.12 5.14 7.21
C ASN A 78 13.02 6.23 6.13
N THR A 79 12.30 5.95 5.04
CA THR A 79 12.20 6.87 3.89
C THR A 79 10.80 7.42 3.68
N CYS A 80 9.83 6.96 4.47
CA CYS A 80 8.41 7.28 4.34
C CYS A 80 7.83 6.93 2.96
N LYS A 81 8.44 5.98 2.23
CA LYS A 81 7.99 5.56 0.90
C LYS A 81 6.92 4.48 0.98
N TRP A 82 5.97 4.56 0.06
CA TRP A 82 4.91 3.58 -0.12
C TRP A 82 5.15 2.74 -1.37
N PHE A 83 4.79 1.46 -1.28
CA PHE A 83 4.91 0.51 -2.37
C PHE A 83 3.66 -0.36 -2.48
N LEU A 84 3.24 -0.65 -3.70
CA LEU A 84 2.38 -1.81 -3.98
C LEU A 84 3.28 -3.04 -4.00
N TYR A 85 3.18 -3.87 -2.97
CA TYR A 85 4.03 -5.04 -2.79
C TYR A 85 3.52 -6.26 -3.56
N LYS A 86 2.23 -6.58 -3.41
CA LYS A 86 1.58 -7.70 -4.11
C LYS A 86 0.20 -7.29 -4.61
N ALA A 87 -0.13 -7.67 -5.85
CA ALA A 87 -1.47 -7.58 -6.45
C ALA A 87 -1.74 -8.78 -7.36
#